data_AF-A0A951VDF8-F1
#
_entry.id   AF-A0A951VDF8-F1
#
_cell.length_a   1.000
_cell.length_b   1.000
_cell.length_c   1.000
_cell.angle_alpha   90.00
_cell.angle_beta   90.00
_cell.angle_gamma   90.00
#
_symmetry.space_group_name_H-M   'P 1'
#
loop_
_entity.id
_entity.type
_entity.pdbx_description
1 polymer ?
#
loop_
_entity_poly.entity_id
_entity_poly.type
_entity_poly.pdbx_seq_one_letter_code
_entity_poly.pdbx_strand_id
1 'polypeptide(L)' 'MTVYVCDVIGTGTDDDSFRPAIDNHLKGWSAVDGREDATQGTGSMVVFCDPTPEEAAAIAADSRIEALA' A
#
# COMPACT_ATOMS: atom_id res chain seq x y z
N MET A 1 -4.05 14.06 -4.33
CA MET A 1 -3.47 12.96 -3.53
C MET A 1 -4.56 12.01 -3.10
N THR A 2 -4.55 10.81 -3.66
CA THR A 2 -5.47 9.71 -3.34
C THR A 2 -4.90 8.92 -2.16
N VAL A 3 -5.77 8.39 -1.32
CA VAL A 3 -5.39 7.56 -0.17
C VAL A 3 -5.75 6.11 -0.47
N TYR A 4 -4.85 5.18 -0.17
CA TYR A 4 -5.04 3.75 -0.34
C TYR A 4 -4.77 3.01 0.96
N VAL A 5 -5.53 1.95 1.23
CA VAL A 5 -5.15 0.92 2.21
C VAL A 5 -4.53 -0.22 1.43
N CYS A 6 -3.34 -0.63 1.84
CA CYS A 6 -2.58 -1.69 1.20
C CYS A 6 -2.24 -2.78 2.23
N ASP A 7 -2.29 -4.03 1.80
CA ASP A 7 -1.63 -5.10 2.56
C ASP A 7 -0.14 -4.81 2.68
N VAL A 8 0.45 -5.17 3.81
CA VAL A 8 1.90 -5.18 3.96
C VAL A 8 2.47 -6.42 3.27
N ILE A 9 3.50 -6.19 2.47
CA ILE A 9 4.34 -7.23 1.90
C ILE A 9 5.74 -7.17 2.52
N GLY A 10 6.39 -8.33 2.53
CA GLY A 10 7.71 -8.51 3.13
C GLY A 10 7.67 -9.03 4.56
N THR A 11 8.82 -9.51 5.02
CA THR A 11 8.99 -10.18 6.31
C THR A 11 9.59 -9.27 7.39
N GLY A 12 10.08 -8.08 7.01
CA GLY A 12 10.67 -7.11 7.93
C GLY A 12 12.16 -7.27 8.17
N THR A 13 12.82 -8.07 7.35
CA THR A 13 14.28 -8.23 7.40
C THR A 13 14.94 -7.13 6.56
N ASP A 14 16.26 -6.96 6.71
CA ASP A 14 17.01 -6.00 5.89
C ASP A 14 16.91 -6.33 4.38
N ASP A 15 16.89 -7.62 4.03
CA ASP A 15 16.78 -8.09 2.65
C ASP A 15 15.33 -8.09 2.12
N ASP A 16 14.33 -8.08 3.01
CA ASP A 16 12.90 -8.08 2.67
C ASP A 16 12.09 -7.23 3.66
N SER A 17 12.34 -5.92 3.59
CA SER A 17 11.69 -4.95 4.46
C SER A 17 10.19 -4.83 4.19
N PHE A 18 9.44 -4.49 5.24
CA PHE A 18 8.02 -4.21 5.15
C PHE A 18 7.74 -3.01 4.25
N ARG A 19 6.81 -3.19 3.32
CA ARG A 19 6.38 -2.16 2.38
C ARG A 19 4.92 -2.39 1.99
N PRO A 20 4.18 -1.37 1.53
CA PRO A 20 2.83 -1.54 1.04
C PRO A 20 2.82 -2.27 -0.31
N ALA A 21 1.78 -3.05 -0.58
CA ALA A 21 1.60 -3.73 -1.87
C ALA A 21 1.66 -2.81 -3.10
N ILE A 22 1.30 -1.53 -2.94
CA ILE A 22 1.35 -0.50 -3.99
C ILE A 22 2.77 -0.20 -4.49
N ASP A 23 3.80 -0.55 -3.72
CA ASP A 23 5.20 -0.40 -4.13
C ASP A 23 5.53 -1.23 -5.40
N ASN A 24 4.72 -2.24 -5.72
CA ASN A 24 4.83 -3.01 -6.96
C ASN A 24 4.36 -2.24 -8.21
N HIS A 25 3.55 -1.18 -8.04
CA HIS A 25 2.88 -0.47 -9.13
C HIS A 25 3.46 0.93 -9.34
N LEU A 26 3.79 1.63 -8.26
CA LEU A 26 4.27 3.01 -8.29
C LEU A 26 5.41 3.20 -7.30
N LYS A 27 6.38 4.03 -7.66
CA LYS A 27 7.41 4.56 -6.76
C LYS A 27 7.12 6.04 -6.46
N GLY A 28 7.45 6.52 -5.27
CA GLY A 28 7.18 7.92 -4.88
C GLY A 28 5.89 8.11 -4.07
N TRP A 29 5.50 7.09 -3.31
CA TRP A 29 4.45 7.15 -2.32
C TRP A 29 5.00 7.49 -0.93
N SER A 30 4.14 7.99 -0.05
CA SER A 30 4.39 8.01 1.39
C SER A 30 3.40 7.08 2.08
N ALA A 31 3.84 6.38 3.14
CA ALA A 31 3.01 5.42 3.84
C ALA A 31 3.06 5.65 5.35
N VAL A 32 1.94 5.36 5.99
CA VAL A 32 1.82 5.21 7.45
C VAL A 32 1.67 3.74 7.75
N ASP A 33 2.54 3.25 8.63
CA ASP A 33 2.52 1.89 9.11
C ASP A 33 1.36 1.68 10.08
N GLY A 34 0.35 0.91 9.66
CA GLY A 34 -0.86 0.61 10.44
C GLY A 34 -0.78 -0.70 11.22
N ARG A 35 0.38 -1.38 11.23
CA ARG A 35 0.51 -2.72 11.83
C ARG A 35 0.26 -2.77 13.35
N GLU A 36 0.21 -1.64 14.04
CA GLU A 36 -0.17 -1.57 15.46
C GLU A 36 -1.69 -1.53 15.69
N ASP A 37 -2.50 -1.38 14.63
CA ASP A 37 -3.96 -1.34 14.72
C ASP A 37 -4.57 -2.76 14.67
N ALA A 38 -5.04 -3.24 15.83
CA ALA A 38 -5.67 -4.54 15.98
C ALA A 38 -7.01 -4.70 15.23
N THR A 39 -7.59 -3.62 14.70
CA THR A 39 -8.81 -3.65 13.89
C THR A 39 -8.54 -3.85 12.40
N GLN A 40 -7.28 -3.69 11.98
CA GLN A 40 -6.85 -3.91 10.60
C GLN A 40 -6.38 -5.34 10.41
N GLY A 41 -7.04 -6.08 9.51
CA GLY A 41 -6.70 -7.46 9.20
C GLY A 41 -5.29 -7.57 8.61
N THR A 42 -4.47 -8.47 9.16
CA THR A 42 -3.15 -8.85 8.65
C THR A 42 -2.24 -7.67 8.26
N GLY A 43 -2.01 -6.72 9.17
CA GLY A 43 -1.01 -5.66 9.00
C GLY A 43 -1.12 -4.88 7.69
N SER A 44 -1.83 -3.76 7.71
CA SER A 44 -1.95 -2.87 6.54
C SER A 44 -1.13 -1.59 6.68
N MET A 45 -0.89 -0.96 5.54
CA MET A 45 -0.27 0.35 5.42
C MET A 45 -1.21 1.31 4.69
N VAL A 46 -1.36 2.52 5.22
CA VAL A 46 -2.12 3.59 4.56
C VAL A 46 -1.15 4.40 3.70
N VAL A 47 -1.44 4.52 2.41
CA VAL A 47 -0.55 5.12 1.43
C VAL A 47 -1.18 6.36 0.81
N PHE A 48 -0.36 7.39 0.62
CA PHE A 48 -0.70 8.63 -0.05
C PHE A 48 0.12 8.76 -1.34
N CYS A 49 -0.56 8.89 -2.48
CA CYS A 49 0.10 9.09 -3.76
C CYS A 49 -0.82 9.75 -4.80
N ASP A 50 -0.23 10.18 -5.92
CA ASP A 50 -0.92 10.76 -7.08
C ASP A 50 -0.59 9.95 -8.34
N PRO A 51 -1.24 8.78 -8.56
CA PRO A 51 -0.98 7.96 -9.72
C PRO A 51 -1.52 8.60 -11.01
N THR A 52 -0.82 8.35 -12.11
CA THR A 52 -1.36 8.56 -13.45
C THR A 52 -2.57 7.65 -13.70
N PRO A 53 -3.42 7.93 -14.71
CA PRO A 53 -4.57 7.07 -15.02
C PRO A 53 -4.19 5.61 -15.32
N GLU A 54 -3.04 5.37 -15.93
CA GLU A 54 -2.54 4.02 -16.24
C GLU A 54 -2.13 3.27 -14.96
N GLU A 55 -1.42 3.94 -14.04
CA GLU A 55 -1.05 3.40 -12.74
C GLU A 55 -2.29 3.14 -11.87
N ALA A 56 -3.27 4.04 -11.87
CA ALA A 56 -4.52 3.87 -11.14
C ALA A 56 -5.30 2.63 -11.62
N ALA A 57 -5.29 2.34 -12.92
CA ALA A 57 -5.92 1.14 -13.47
C ALA A 57 -5.20 -0.15 -13.02
N ALA A 58 -3.87 -0.13 -12.97
CA ALA A 58 -3.07 -1.26 -12.47
C ALA A 58 -3.28 -1.48 -10.96
N ILE A 59 -3.33 -0.41 -10.18
CA ILE A 59 -3.61 -0.44 -8.73
C ILE A 59 -4.99 -1.02 -8.46
N ALA A 60 -6.02 -0.58 -9.18
CA ALA A 60 -7.39 -1.06 -9.01
C ALA A 60 -7.58 -2.55 -9.34
N ALA A 61 -6.65 -3.16 -10.09
CA ALA A 61 -6.68 -4.58 -10.40
C ALA A 61 -5.99 -5.46 -9.33
N ASP A 62 -5.26 -4.87 -8.38
CA ASP A 62 -4.58 -5.60 -7.31
C ASP A 62 -5.49 -5.69 -6.07
N SER A 63 -5.96 -6.91 -5.76
CA SER A 63 -6.91 -7.14 -4.66
C SER A 63 -6.36 -6.82 -3.26
N ARG A 64 -5.06 -6.55 -3.14
CA ARG A 64 -4.38 -6.17 -1.88
C ARG A 64 -4.38 -4.66 -1.65
N ILE A 65 -4.96 -3.90 -2.57
CA ILE A 65 -4.97 -2.44 -2.54
C ILE A 65 -6.42 -1.95 -2.70
N GLU A 66 -6.87 -1.15 -1.75
CA GLU A 66 -8.18 -0.53 -1.76
C GLU A 66 -8.03 0.99 -1.72
N ALA A 67 -8.70 1.69 -2.65
CA ALA A 67 -8.76 3.14 -2.62
C ALA A 67 -9.77 3.61 -1.55
N LEU A 68 -9.33 4.50 -0.66
CA LEU A 68 -10.21 5.17 0.28
C LEU A 68 -10.83 6.40 -0.39
N ALA A 69 -12.17 6.47 -0.38
CA ALA A 69 -12.95 7.60 -0.90
C ALA A 69 -12.94 8.81 0.03
#